data_AF-A0A1W1VZ68-F1
#
_entry.id   AF-A0A1W1VZ68-F1
#
_cell.length_a   1.000
_cell.length_b   1.000
_cell.length_c   1.000
_cell.angle_alpha   90.00
_cell.angle_beta   90.00
_cell.angle_gamma   90.00
#
_symmetry.space_group_name_H-M   'P 1'
#
loop_
_entity.id
_entity.type
_entity.pdbx_description
1 polymer ?
#
loop_
_entity_poly.entity_id
_entity_poly.type
_entity_poly.pdbx_seq_one_letter_code
_entity_poly.pdbx_strand_id
1 'polypeptide(L)'
;MAGERERKLTFEEALGKLEAVVQALEGGNLKLEEALDYYQEGIRLVRFCREQLNKFEHKLQILMAQEDGELVIRELELPEV
;
A
#
# COMPACT_ATOMS: atom_id res chain seq x y z
N MET A 1 1.96 -31.71 12.19
CA MET A 1 2.59 -30.41 12.52
C MET A 1 1.64 -29.35 12.02
N ALA A 2 1.15 -28.50 12.92
CA ALA A 2 0.06 -27.56 12.67
C ALA A 2 0.45 -26.54 11.59
N GLY A 3 -0.48 -26.29 10.66
CA GLY A 3 -0.24 -25.45 9.49
C GLY A 3 0.23 -24.06 9.85
N GLU A 4 1.30 -23.63 9.19
CA GLU A 4 1.63 -22.22 9.02
C GLU A 4 0.41 -21.57 8.35
N ARG A 5 -0.45 -20.97 9.17
CA ARG A 5 -1.43 -20.01 8.67
C ARG A 5 -0.63 -18.91 8.00
N GLU A 6 -0.68 -18.83 6.68
CA GLU A 6 -0.13 -17.72 5.91
C GLU A 6 -0.53 -16.40 6.58
N ARG A 7 0.42 -15.76 7.26
CA ARG A 7 0.19 -14.44 7.86
C ARG A 7 0.07 -13.47 6.69
N LYS A 8 -1.14 -12.96 6.49
CA LYS A 8 -1.38 -11.88 5.54
C LYS A 8 -0.58 -10.66 5.98
N LEU A 9 0.14 -10.06 5.04
CA LEU A 9 0.86 -8.80 5.25
C LEU A 9 -0.11 -7.74 5.78
N THR A 10 0.29 -7.02 6.83
CA THR A 10 -0.47 -5.88 7.37
C THR A 10 -0.13 -4.58 6.64
N PHE A 11 -0.93 -3.52 6.84
CA PHE A 11 -0.67 -2.22 6.22
C PHE A 11 0.65 -1.63 6.74
N GLU A 12 0.86 -1.66 8.06
CA GLU A 12 2.06 -1.12 8.71
C GLU A 12 3.31 -1.87 8.29
N GLU A 13 3.25 -3.20 8.15
CA GLU A 13 4.36 -4.00 7.63
C GLU A 13 4.66 -3.68 6.17
N ALA A 14 3.63 -3.50 5.33
CA ALA A 14 3.81 -3.13 3.93
C ALA A 14 4.42 -1.72 3.78
N LEU A 15 3.97 -0.76 4.60
CA LEU A 15 4.49 0.59 4.60
C LEU A 15 5.96 0.61 5.05
N GLY A 16 6.31 -0.09 6.14
CA GLY A 16 7.70 -0.18 6.60
C GLY A 16 8.62 -0.85 5.58
N LYS A 17 8.12 -1.86 4.85
CA LYS A 17 8.87 -2.45 3.72
C LYS A 17 9.06 -1.44 2.58
N LEU A 18 8.04 -0.64 2.27
CA LEU A 18 8.12 0.36 1.20
C LEU A 18 9.15 1.44 1.55
N GLU A 19 9.19 1.90 2.79
CA GLU A 19 10.20 2.85 3.27
C GLU A 19 11.62 2.28 3.11
N ALA A 20 11.82 1.00 3.48
CA ALA A 20 13.10 0.33 3.30
C ALA A 20 13.50 0.21 1.82
N VAL A 21 12.54 -0.09 0.93
CA VAL A 21 12.77 -0.12 -0.53
C VAL A 21 13.20 1.25 -1.04
N VAL A 22 12.52 2.33 -0.63
CA VAL A 22 12.84 3.71 -1.04
C VAL A 22 14.25 4.07 -0.56
N GLN A 23 14.58 3.80 0.70
CA GLN A 23 15.92 4.04 1.25
C GLN A 23 17.01 3.28 0.48
N ALA A 24 16.74 2.03 0.09
CA ALA A 24 17.70 1.24 -0.70
C ALA A 24 17.93 1.84 -2.09
N LEU A 25 16.86 2.30 -2.75
CA LEU A 25 16.94 2.94 -4.08
C LEU A 25 17.67 4.30 -4.01
N GLU A 26 17.41 5.11 -2.98
CA GLU A 26 18.07 6.40 -2.78
C GLU A 26 19.56 6.25 -2.43
N GLY A 27 19.94 5.13 -1.82
CA GLY A 27 21.33 4.85 -1.44
C GLY A 27 22.31 4.73 -2.62
N GLY A 28 21.82 4.57 -3.86
CA GLY A 28 22.62 4.68 -5.09
C GLY A 28 23.71 3.62 -5.30
N ASN A 29 23.84 2.63 -4.41
CA ASN A 29 24.89 1.61 -4.44
C ASN A 29 24.40 0.25 -4.95
N LEU A 30 23.21 0.21 -5.55
CA LEU A 30 22.60 -1.00 -6.11
C LEU A 30 23.07 -1.24 -7.54
N LYS A 31 23.28 -2.51 -7.91
CA LYS A 31 23.40 -2.86 -9.33
C LYS A 31 22.08 -2.64 -10.04
N LEU A 32 22.13 -2.49 -11.37
CA LEU A 32 20.95 -2.25 -12.19
C LEU A 32 19.84 -3.30 -12.00
N GLU A 33 20.21 -4.58 -11.94
CA GLU A 33 19.27 -5.68 -11.71
C GLU A 33 18.61 -5.60 -10.33
N GLU A 34 19.40 -5.32 -9.28
CA GLU A 34 18.88 -5.15 -7.92
C GLU A 34 17.96 -3.93 -7.83
N ALA A 35 18.31 -2.82 -8.47
CA ALA A 35 17.47 -1.63 -8.51
C ALA A 35 16.11 -1.91 -9.19
N LEU A 36 16.10 -2.75 -10.23
CA LEU A 36 14.86 -3.18 -10.88
C LEU A 36 13.99 -4.04 -9.95
N ASP A 37 14.59 -4.95 -9.19
CA ASP A 37 13.88 -5.78 -8.22
C ASP A 37 13.27 -4.93 -7.10
N TYR A 38 14.04 -3.99 -6.54
CA TYR A 38 13.54 -3.04 -5.54
C TYR A 38 12.41 -2.17 -6.09
N TYR A 39 12.53 -1.69 -7.34
CA TYR A 39 11.46 -0.91 -7.97
C TYR A 39 10.17 -1.72 -8.14
N GLN A 40 10.26 -2.96 -8.62
CA GLN A 40 9.09 -3.84 -8.74
C GLN A 40 8.43 -4.11 -7.39
N GLU A 41 9.23 -4.37 -6.36
CA GLU A 41 8.70 -4.55 -5.00
C GLU A 41 8.04 -3.28 -4.48
N GLY A 42 8.64 -2.10 -4.70
CA GLY A 42 8.06 -0.82 -4.35
C GLY A 42 6.68 -0.61 -4.99
N ILE A 43 6.53 -0.91 -6.28
CA ILE A 43 5.24 -0.84 -6.98
C ILE A 43 4.22 -1.80 -6.38
N ARG A 44 4.61 -3.04 -6.02
CA ARG A 44 3.71 -3.99 -5.35
C ARG A 44 3.23 -3.47 -4.01
N LEU A 45 4.15 -2.93 -3.19
CA LEU A 45 3.83 -2.41 -1.86
C LEU A 45 2.95 -1.16 -1.94
N VAL A 46 3.21 -0.23 -2.86
CA VAL A 46 2.35 0.95 -3.09
C VAL A 46 0.93 0.52 -3.45
N ARG A 47 0.77 -0.44 -4.37
CA ARG A 47 -0.55 -0.95 -4.76
C ARG A 47 -1.27 -1.57 -3.56
N PHE A 48 -0.56 -2.40 -2.79
CA PHE A 48 -1.12 -3.01 -1.59
C PHE A 48 -1.58 -1.95 -0.57
N CYS A 49 -0.75 -0.95 -0.27
CA CYS A 49 -1.10 0.12 0.67
C CYS A 49 -2.33 0.90 0.20
N ARG A 50 -2.40 1.26 -1.09
CA ARG A 50 -3.56 1.94 -1.68
C ARG A 50 -4.83 1.10 -1.56
N GLU A 51 -4.77 -0.20 -1.89
CA GLU A 51 -5.94 -1.08 -1.75
C GLU A 51 -6.44 -1.17 -0.31
N GLN A 52 -5.54 -1.19 0.67
CA GLN A 52 -5.90 -1.26 2.07
C GLN A 52 -6.57 0.05 2.55
N LEU A 53 -6.05 1.21 2.11
CA LEU A 53 -6.66 2.50 2.37
C LEU A 53 -8.05 2.61 1.72
N ASN A 54 -8.19 2.23 0.45
CA ASN A 54 -9.49 2.24 -0.24
C ASN A 54 -10.51 1.34 0.46
N LYS A 55 -10.11 0.15 0.93
CA LYS A 55 -10.98 -0.74 1.70
C LYS A 55 -11.42 -0.12 3.02
N PHE A 56 -10.53 0.62 3.69
CA PHE A 56 -10.86 1.31 4.93
C PHE A 56 -11.82 2.48 4.68
N GLU A 57 -11.56 3.28 3.66
CA GLU A 57 -12.41 4.38 3.23
C GLU A 57 -13.82 3.89 2.87
N HIS A 58 -13.95 2.83 2.07
CA HIS A 58 -15.25 2.23 1.75
C HIS A 58 -16.02 1.76 3.00
N LYS A 59 -15.32 1.20 3.99
CA LYS A 59 -15.96 0.80 5.25
C LYS A 59 -16.46 2.01 6.04
N LEU A 60 -15.68 3.09 6.08
CA LEU A 60 -16.09 4.35 6.69
C LEU A 60 -17.31 4.94 5.96
N GLN A 61 -17.31 4.95 4.63
CA GLN A 61 -18.45 5.41 3.83
C GLN A 61 -19.74 4.65 4.17
N ILE A 62 -19.67 3.32 4.28
CA ILE A 62 -20.84 2.49 4.62
C ILE A 62 -21.36 2.83 6.02
N LEU A 63 -20.47 3.00 7.00
CA LEU A 63 -20.85 3.36 8.37
C LEU A 63 -21.49 4.75 8.42
N MET A 64 -20.89 5.73 7.75
CA MET A 64 -21.42 7.10 7.71
C MET A 64 -22.73 7.21 6.93
N ALA A 65 -22.89 6.48 5.82
CA ALA A 65 -24.14 6.47 5.06
C ALA A 65 -25.31 5.82 5.82
N GLN A 66 -25.03 4.98 6.82
CA GLN A 66 -26.04 4.46 7.74
C GLN A 66 -26.43 5.50 8.81
N GLU A 67 -25.58 6.48 9.10
CA GLU A 67 -25.79 7.50 10.13
C GLU A 67 -26.34 8.83 9.57
N ASP A 68 -25.90 9.27 8.38
CA ASP A 68 -26.42 10.47 7.70
C ASP A 68 -26.24 10.33 6.17
N GLY A 69 -27.37 10.27 5.46
CA GLY A 69 -27.40 10.02 4.03
C GLY A 69 -26.97 11.23 3.20
N GLU A 70 -25.68 11.38 2.93
CA GLU A 70 -25.11 11.90 1.67
C GLU A 70 -23.58 11.89 1.73
N LEU A 71 -22.91 11.27 0.75
CA LEU A 71 -21.46 11.42 0.58
C LEU A 71 -21.06 11.59 -0.88
N VAL A 72 -20.29 12.65 -1.14
CA VAL A 72 -19.49 12.87 -2.35
C VAL A 72 -18.04 12.72 -1.95
N ILE A 73 -17.35 11.69 -2.46
CA ILE A 73 -15.90 11.60 -2.39
C ILE A 73 -15.35 11.80 -3.80
N ARG A 74 -14.45 12.77 -3.97
CA ARG A 74 -13.65 12.91 -5.19
C ARG A 74 -12.49 11.94 -5.12
N GLU A 75 -12.30 11.16 -6.18
CA GLU A 75 -11.11 10.35 -6.38
C GLU A 75 -9.86 11.18 -6.08
N LEU A 76 -9.01 10.67 -5.19
CA LEU A 76 -7.65 11.15 -5.02
C LEU A 76 -6.90 10.89 -6.34
N GLU A 77 -6.94 11.88 -7.25
CA GLU A 77 -6.01 11.96 -8.35
C GLU A 77 -4.61 12.10 -7.76
N LEU A 78 -3.92 10.97 -7.65
CA LEU A 78 -2.49 10.96 -7.35
C LEU A 78 -1.80 11.55 -8.58
N PRO A 79 -0.93 12.56 -8.41
CA PRO A 79 -0.21 13.14 -9.54
C PRO A 79 0.54 12.02 -10.28
N GLU A 80 0.31 11.92 -11.58
CA GLU A 80 1.20 11.16 -12.47
C GLU A 80 2.58 11.82 -12.38
N VAL A 81 3.58 11.01 -12.02
CA VAL A 81 4.99 11.41 -11.94
C VAL A 81 5.53 11.72 -13.32
#